data_AF-A0A7C4HPA5-F1
#
_entry.id   AF-A0A7C4HPA5-F1
#
_cell.length_a   1.000
_cell.length_b   1.000
_cell.length_c   1.000
_cell.angle_alpha   90.00
_cell.angle_beta   90.00
_cell.angle_gamma   90.00
#
_symmetry.space_group_name_H-M   'P 1'
#
loop_
_entity.id
_entity.type
_entity.pdbx_description
1 polymer ?
#
loop_
_entity_poly.entity_id
_entity_poly.type
_entity_poly.pdbx_seq_one_letter_code
_entity_poly.pdbx_strand_id
1 'polypeptide(L)'
;SHDVKFAFSAILITYVFIGGPYPYRHLSFEGAALLIVKFLVVLFVLTWVRASYGRRRIEQGIALVMKYGLLPSIIALILAFTHAALFG
;
A
#
# COMPACT_ATOMS: atom_id res chain seq x y z
N SER A 1 17.97 -0.22 -10.51
CA SER A 1 17.55 1.17 -10.23
C SER A 1 16.60 1.20 -9.03
N HIS A 2 16.91 2.01 -8.01
CA HIS A 2 16.10 2.12 -6.78
C HIS A 2 14.66 2.59 -7.06
N ASP A 3 14.48 3.44 -8.06
CA ASP A 3 13.19 4.06 -8.38
C ASP A 3 12.19 3.08 -9.01
N VAL A 4 12.68 2.06 -9.73
CA VAL A 4 11.84 0.99 -10.27
C VAL A 4 11.22 0.15 -9.15
N LYS A 5 12.00 -0.16 -8.10
CA LYS A 5 11.47 -0.89 -6.93
C LYS A 5 10.42 -0.07 -6.21
N PHE A 6 10.65 1.24 -6.07
CA PHE A 6 9.70 2.16 -5.45
C PHE A 6 8.40 2.26 -6.25
N ALA A 7 8.49 2.43 -7.58
CA ALA A 7 7.34 2.45 -8.47
C ALA A 7 6.58 1.11 -8.45
N PHE A 8 7.29 -0.01 -8.40
CA PHE A 8 6.70 -1.34 -8.29
C PHE A 8 5.93 -1.52 -6.97
N SER A 9 6.48 -1.05 -5.84
CA SER A 9 5.74 -1.08 -4.58
C SER A 9 4.50 -0.19 -4.62
N ALA A 10 4.58 0.99 -5.24
CA ALA A 10 3.43 1.88 -5.38
C ALA A 10 2.31 1.28 -6.25
N ILE A 11 2.65 0.59 -7.35
CA ILE A 11 1.64 -0.07 -8.18
C ILE A 11 1.02 -1.25 -7.44
N LEU A 12 1.83 -2.03 -6.70
CA LEU A 12 1.32 -3.12 -5.86
C LEU A 12 0.32 -2.62 -4.82
N ILE A 13 0.63 -1.50 -4.14
CA ILE A 13 -0.29 -0.88 -3.17
C ILE A 13 -1.61 -0.49 -3.85
N THR A 14 -1.53 0.10 -5.05
CA THR A 14 -2.70 0.55 -5.81
C THR A 14 -3.62 -0.61 -6.18
N TYR A 15 -3.07 -1.75 -6.60
CA TYR A 15 -3.85 -2.93 -6.95
C TYR A 15 -4.40 -3.68 -5.73
N VAL A 16 -3.58 -3.89 -4.70
CA VAL A 16 -3.94 -4.72 -3.54
C VAL A 16 -4.89 -3.99 -2.58
N PHE A 17 -4.62 -2.71 -2.29
CA PHE A 17 -5.36 -1.97 -1.27
C PHE A 17 -6.42 -1.01 -1.83
N ILE A 18 -6.21 -0.46 -3.03
CA ILE A 18 -7.10 0.57 -3.63
C ILE A 18 -7.99 -0.03 -4.75
N GLY A 19 -7.89 -1.34 -4.98
CA GLY A 19 -8.74 -2.08 -5.92
C GLY A 19 -8.43 -1.82 -7.40
N GLY A 20 -7.26 -1.28 -7.72
CA GLY A 20 -6.81 -1.06 -9.09
C GLY A 20 -7.82 -0.23 -9.92
N PRO A 21 -8.28 -0.73 -11.09
CA PRO A 21 -9.18 0.02 -11.99
C PRO A 21 -10.66 -0.02 -11.59
N TYR A 22 -11.04 -0.73 -10.51
CA TYR A 22 -12.43 -0.77 -10.04
C TYR A 22 -12.95 0.66 -9.75
N PRO A 23 -14.20 1.01 -10.16
CA PRO A 23 -15.30 0.15 -10.65
C PRO A 23 -15.30 -0.16 -12.15
N TYR A 24 -14.34 0.37 -12.92
CA TYR A 24 -14.30 0.21 -14.36
C TYR A 24 -13.61 -1.09 -14.78
N ARG A 25 -13.91 -1.54 -16.00
CA ARG A 25 -13.24 -2.70 -16.61
C ARG A 25 -11.78 -2.35 -16.90
N HIS A 26 -10.87 -3.28 -16.62
CA HIS A 26 -9.42 -3.04 -16.69
C HIS A 26 -8.93 -2.55 -18.06
N LEU A 27 -9.50 -3.08 -19.15
CA LEU A 27 -9.15 -2.73 -20.53
C LEU A 27 -9.91 -1.52 -21.07
N SER A 28 -10.80 -0.93 -20.28
CA SER A 28 -11.50 0.30 -20.67
C SER A 28 -10.58 1.49 -20.46
N PHE A 29 -10.69 2.48 -21.34
CA PHE A 29 -9.94 3.74 -21.25
C PHE A 29 -10.13 4.43 -19.88
N GLU A 30 -11.38 4.45 -19.39
CA GLU A 30 -11.72 5.02 -18.07
C GLU A 30 -11.04 4.27 -16.91
N GLY A 31 -10.95 2.93 -16.99
CA GLY A 31 -10.29 2.11 -15.98
C GLY A 31 -8.77 2.32 -15.95
N ALA A 32 -8.15 2.45 -17.13
CA ALA A 32 -6.73 2.79 -17.24
C ALA A 32 -6.45 4.20 -16.69
N ALA A 33 -7.27 5.19 -17.04
CA ALA A 33 -7.13 6.56 -16.53
C ALA A 33 -7.28 6.61 -15.01
N LEU A 34 -8.29 5.94 -14.45
CA LEU A 34 -8.50 5.89 -13.00
C LEU A 34 -7.33 5.21 -12.27
N LEU A 35 -6.82 4.11 -12.83
CA LEU A 35 -5.65 3.42 -12.29
C LEU A 35 -4.42 4.35 -12.27
N ILE A 36 -4.16 5.08 -13.35
CA ILE A 36 -3.05 6.04 -13.44
C ILE A 36 -3.20 7.11 -12.35
N VAL A 37 -4.40 7.68 -12.18
CA VAL A 37 -4.65 8.69 -11.15
C VAL A 37 -4.39 8.12 -9.75
N LYS A 38 -4.94 6.95 -9.42
CA LYS A 38 -4.72 6.30 -8.12
C LYS A 38 -3.23 6.02 -7.88
N PHE A 39 -2.52 5.53 -8.90
CA PHE A 39 -1.08 5.28 -8.83
C PHE A 39 -0.28 6.56 -8.56
N LEU A 40 -0.60 7.66 -9.26
CA LEU A 40 0.05 8.96 -9.05
C LEU A 40 -0.23 9.50 -7.65
N VAL A 41 -1.45 9.34 -7.13
CA VAL A 41 -1.79 9.71 -5.75
C VAL A 41 -0.94 8.91 -4.75
N VAL A 42 -0.80 7.59 -4.93
CA VAL A 42 0.03 6.76 -4.06
C VAL A 42 1.50 7.19 -4.12
N LEU A 43 2.05 7.41 -5.32
CA LEU A 43 3.42 7.93 -5.47
C LEU A 43 3.61 9.28 -4.80
N PHE A 44 2.65 10.19 -4.95
CA PHE A 44 2.68 11.50 -4.33
C PHE A 44 2.70 11.38 -2.80
N VAL A 45 1.82 10.56 -2.22
CA VAL A 45 1.80 10.33 -0.77
C VAL A 45 3.11 9.72 -0.29
N LEU A 46 3.64 8.70 -0.97
CA LEU A 46 4.90 8.05 -0.57
C LEU A 46 6.09 9.00 -0.65
N THR A 47 6.15 9.84 -1.68
CA THR A 47 7.21 10.86 -1.83
C THR A 47 7.06 11.99 -0.80
N TRP A 48 5.84 12.42 -0.51
CA TRP A 48 5.55 13.41 0.51
C TRP A 48 5.93 12.91 1.91
N VAL A 49 5.59 11.67 2.26
CA VAL A 49 6.02 11.02 3.51
C VAL A 49 7.55 10.97 3.57
N ARG A 50 8.21 10.54 2.48
CA ARG A 50 9.67 10.48 2.42
C ARG A 50 10.33 11.85 2.59
N ALA A 51 9.71 12.91 2.08
CA ALA A 51 10.19 14.29 2.23
C ALA A 51 9.94 14.86 3.63
N SER A 52 8.85 14.45 4.29
CA SER A 52 8.43 14.98 5.59
C SER A 52 9.17 14.34 6.77
N TYR A 53 9.61 13.08 6.65
CA TYR A 53 10.30 12.39 7.73
C TYR A 53 11.82 12.44 7.57
N GLY A 54 12.50 12.83 8.66
CA GLY A 54 13.96 12.75 8.77
C GLY A 54 14.49 11.31 8.76
N ARG A 55 15.79 11.15 8.47
CA ARG A 55 16.45 9.84 8.43
C ARG A 55 16.37 9.15 9.79
N ARG A 56 15.78 7.96 9.83
CA ARG A 56 15.76 7.09 11.01
C ARG A 56 17.03 6.23 11.07
N ARG A 57 17.56 5.98 12.27
CA ARG A 57 18.62 4.97 12.45
C ARG A 57 18.06 3.58 12.17
N ILE A 58 18.93 2.67 11.71
CA ILE A 58 18.54 1.30 11.34
C ILE A 58 17.83 0.60 12.52
N GLU A 59 18.38 0.70 13.73
CA GLU A 59 17.81 0.13 14.95
C GLU A 59 16.38 0.64 15.23
N GLN A 60 16.16 1.96 15.05
CA GLN A 60 14.84 2.58 15.24
C GLN A 60 13.86 2.18 14.13
N GLY A 61 14.35 2.03 12.89
CA GLY A 61 13.56 1.56 11.76
C GLY A 61 13.05 0.14 11.97
N ILE A 62 13.94 -0.77 12.40
CA ILE A 62 13.58 -2.16 12.69
C ILE A 62 12.60 -2.23 13.86
N ALA A 63 12.90 -1.54 14.96
CA ALA A 63 12.01 -1.49 16.12
C ALA A 63 10.61 -0.98 15.76
N LEU A 64 10.53 0.02 14.88
CA LEU A 64 9.25 0.54 14.42
C LEU A 64 8.47 -0.49 13.59
N VAL A 65 9.10 -1.12 12.60
CA VAL A 65 8.45 -2.13 11.76
C VAL A 65 7.96 -3.31 12.61
N MET A 66 8.76 -3.75 13.57
CA MET A 66 8.39 -4.87 14.43
C MET A 66 7.27 -4.50 15.41
N LYS A 67 7.39 -3.37 16.11
CA LYS A 67 6.42 -3.00 17.14
C LYS A 67 5.11 -2.46 16.57
N TYR A 68 5.17 -1.73 15.47
CA TYR A 68 4.02 -1.01 14.91
C TYR A 68 3.58 -1.52 13.54
N GLY A 69 4.37 -2.36 12.87
CA GLY A 69 3.94 -3.05 11.65
C GLY A 69 3.47 -4.47 11.92
N LEU A 70 4.32 -5.28 12.56
CA LEU A 70 4.05 -6.70 12.77
C LEU A 70 2.85 -6.93 13.69
N LEU A 71 2.83 -6.31 14.87
CA LEU A 71 1.76 -6.48 15.85
C LEU A 71 0.36 -6.15 15.28
N PRO A 72 0.14 -4.97 14.67
CA PRO A 72 -1.14 -4.67 14.02
C PRO A 72 -1.48 -5.62 12.87
N SER A 73 -0.49 -6.08 12.10
CA SER A 73 -0.74 -7.00 10.99
C SER A 73 -1.24 -8.37 11.46
N ILE A 74 -0.72 -8.89 12.58
CA ILE A 74 -1.19 -10.13 13.18
C ILE A 74 -2.63 -9.97 13.68
N ILE A 75 -2.93 -8.86 14.34
CA ILE A 75 -4.29 -8.56 14.82
C ILE A 75 -5.25 -8.46 13.63
N ALA A 76 -4.88 -7.72 12.58
CA ALA A 76 -5.67 -7.60 11.36
C ALA A 76 -5.91 -8.96 10.68
N LEU A 77 -4.89 -9.83 10.68
CA LEU A 77 -5.00 -11.18 10.12
C LEU A 77 -6.01 -12.03 10.89
N ILE A 78 -5.93 -12.05 12.23
CA ILE A 78 -6.87 -12.78 13.08
C ILE A 78 -8.29 -12.26 12.83
N LEU A 79 -8.48 -10.94 12.84
CA LEU A 79 -9.79 -10.32 12.59
C LEU A 79 -10.34 -10.71 11.21
N ALA A 80 -9.51 -10.67 10.17
CA ALA A 80 -9.91 -11.08 8.82
C ALA A 80 -10.37 -12.54 8.76
N PHE A 81 -9.64 -13.46 9.40
CA PHE A 81 -10.04 -14.87 9.47
C PHE A 81 -11.33 -15.08 10.26
N THR A 82 -11.48 -14.43 11.41
CA THR A 82 -12.70 -14.55 12.22
C THR A 82 -13.92 -14.01 11.48
N HIS A 83 -13.78 -12.88 10.80
CA HIS A 83 -14.86 -12.30 10.01
C HIS A 83 -15.22 -13.23 8.82
N ALA A 84 -14.22 -13.75 8.12
CA ALA A 84 -14.46 -14.69 7.02
C ALA A 84 -15.15 -15.98 7.48
N ALA A 85 -14.83 -16.49 8.67
CA ALA A 85 -15.47 -17.69 9.22
C ALA A 85 -16.90 -17.46 9.75
N LEU A 86 -17.23 -16.22 10.13
CA LEU A 86 -18.55 -15.86 10.69
C LEU A 86 -19.55 -15.42 9.62
N PHE A 87 -19.08 -14.78 8.55
CA PHE A 87 -19.93 -14.12 7.54
C PHE A 87 -19.71 -14.60 6.11
N GLY A 88 -18.75 -15.51 5.88
CA GLY A 88 -18.51 -16.18 4.60
C GLY A 88 -19.26 -17.50 4.52
#